data_AF-A0A4R4I9F6-F1
#
_entry.id   AF-A0A4R4I9F6-F1
#
_cell.length_a   1.000
_cell.length_b   1.000
_cell.length_c   1.000
_cell.angle_alpha   90.00
_cell.angle_beta   90.00
_cell.angle_gamma   90.00
#
_symmetry.space_group_name_H-M   'P 1'
#
loop_
_entity.id
_entity.type
_entity.pdbx_description
1 polymer ?
#
loop_
_entity_poly.entity_id
_entity_poly.type
_entity_poly.pdbx_seq_one_letter_code
_entity_poly.pdbx_strand_id
1 'polypeptide(L)'
;MASANLRGDYPRADHVLLDRQLFGGLVDAHHRVKPGAFPMTYVCVVGALMYWFERAGLWIWRIAPRPAWPPEIRAEMSMPAPASSFRTRPLTEAERLAYAGKLGYLNRRWFVLGAICTVIVFMMFAVPGIPPWFSELNR
;
A
#
# COMPACT_ATOMS: atom_id res chain seq x y z
N MET A 1 12.50 -24.84 0.79
CA MET A 1 11.70 -24.23 1.88
C MET A 1 11.38 -22.78 1.50
N ALA A 2 10.11 -22.53 1.19
CA ALA A 2 9.40 -21.25 1.24
C ALA A 2 10.16 -19.96 0.84
N SER A 3 10.39 -19.74 -0.45
CA SER A 3 10.37 -18.37 -1.03
C SER A 3 8.92 -17.89 -1.23
N ALA A 4 8.03 -18.32 -0.32
CA ALA A 4 6.61 -18.06 -0.35
C ALA A 4 6.37 -16.56 -0.33
N ASN A 5 5.78 -16.02 -1.40
CA ASN A 5 4.66 -15.08 -1.38
C ASN A 5 4.63 -13.97 -0.30
N LEU A 6 5.77 -13.49 0.16
CA LEU A 6 5.86 -12.35 1.07
C LEU A 6 5.36 -11.05 0.39
N ARG A 7 5.17 -11.07 -0.93
CA ARG A 7 4.84 -9.89 -1.74
C ARG A 7 3.34 -9.63 -1.94
N GLY A 8 2.42 -10.50 -1.51
CA GLY A 8 0.99 -10.29 -1.84
C GLY A 8 -0.07 -10.90 -0.93
N ASP A 9 0.23 -11.97 -0.21
CA ASP A 9 -0.85 -12.82 0.34
C ASP A 9 -1.32 -12.43 1.75
N TYR A 10 -0.58 -11.57 2.45
CA TYR A 10 -0.90 -11.18 3.83
C TYR A 10 -1.37 -9.72 3.94
N PRO A 11 -2.54 -9.44 4.54
CA PRO A 11 -3.00 -8.07 4.80
C PRO A 11 -2.01 -7.24 5.63
N ARG A 12 -1.17 -7.93 6.42
CA ARG A 12 -0.13 -7.33 7.26
C ARG A 12 0.98 -6.64 6.45
N ALA A 13 1.15 -7.00 5.18
CA ALA A 13 2.14 -6.41 4.28
C ALA A 13 1.61 -5.17 3.53
N ASP A 14 0.31 -4.84 3.64
CA ASP A 14 -0.31 -3.78 2.84
C ASP A 14 0.41 -2.45 2.98
N HIS A 15 0.68 -2.02 4.22
CA HIS A 15 1.35 -0.75 4.46
C HIS A 15 2.75 -0.65 3.83
N VAL A 16 3.46 -1.78 3.72
CA VAL A 16 4.77 -1.83 3.06
C VAL A 16 4.63 -1.73 1.55
N LEU A 17 3.65 -2.45 0.99
CA LEU A 17 3.39 -2.43 -0.44
C LEU A 17 2.95 -1.03 -0.88
N LEU A 18 2.04 -0.41 -0.13
CA LEU A 18 1.61 0.98 -0.32
C LEU A 18 2.80 1.94 -0.29
N ASP A 19 3.69 1.78 0.70
CA ASP A 19 4.85 2.66 0.86
C ASP A 19 5.81 2.58 -0.33
N ARG A 20 6.07 1.37 -0.82
CA ARG A 20 6.95 1.16 -1.98
C ARG A 20 6.31 1.62 -3.29
N GLN A 21 5.01 1.37 -3.47
CA GLN A 21 4.30 1.69 -4.70
C GLN A 21 4.11 3.19 -4.88
N LEU A 22 3.77 3.91 -3.79
CA LEU A 22 3.51 5.34 -3.85
C LEU A 22 4.77 6.20 -3.65
N PHE A 23 5.73 5.73 -2.85
CA PHE A 23 6.82 6.59 -2.35
C PHE A 23 8.22 6.01 -2.54
N GLY A 24 8.40 5.00 -3.41
CA GLY A 24 9.64 4.22 -3.54
C GLY A 24 10.96 5.01 -3.62
N GLY A 25 10.95 6.27 -4.07
CA GLY A 25 12.13 7.17 -4.05
C GLY A 25 12.19 8.18 -2.89
N LEU A 26 11.07 8.45 -2.22
CA LEU A 26 10.90 9.44 -1.16
C LEU A 26 11.04 8.86 0.24
N VAL A 27 11.04 7.53 0.33
CA VAL A 27 11.17 6.78 1.57
C VAL A 27 12.47 5.99 1.54
N ASP A 28 13.18 5.98 2.66
CA ASP A 28 14.43 5.23 2.83
C ASP A 28 14.16 3.72 3.04
N ALA A 29 15.21 2.88 2.97
CA ALA A 29 15.13 1.44 3.20
C ALA A 29 14.47 1.05 4.54
N HIS A 30 14.48 1.96 5.51
CA HIS A 30 13.80 1.82 6.79
C HIS A 30 12.35 2.34 6.80
N HIS A 31 11.69 2.55 5.67
CA HIS A 31 10.30 3.04 5.60
C HIS A 31 10.10 4.43 6.27
N ARG A 32 11.18 5.20 6.42
CA ARG A 32 11.17 6.57 6.94
C ARG A 32 11.15 7.55 5.78
N VAL A 33 10.33 8.60 5.91
CA VAL A 33 10.28 9.68 4.92
C VAL A 33 11.62 10.40 4.92
N LYS A 34 12.21 10.64 3.74
CA LYS A 34 13.44 11.41 3.63
C LYS A 34 13.22 12.84 4.15
N PRO A 35 14.19 13.41 4.88
CA PRO A 35 14.05 14.76 5.41
C PRO A 35 13.91 15.78 4.27
N GLY A 36 12.95 16.69 4.41
CA GLY A 36 12.68 17.75 3.43
C GLY A 36 11.19 18.12 3.39
N ALA A 37 10.91 19.37 3.06
CA ALA A 37 9.52 19.85 2.94
C ALA A 37 8.78 19.10 1.82
N PHE A 38 9.41 18.92 0.65
CA PHE A 38 8.79 18.25 -0.49
C PHE A 38 8.40 16.77 -0.23
N PRO A 39 9.31 15.89 0.24
CA PRO A 39 8.95 14.50 0.56
C PRO A 39 7.83 14.41 1.62
N MET A 40 7.86 15.27 2.64
CA MET A 40 6.83 15.29 3.68
C MET A 40 5.48 15.71 3.12
N THR A 41 5.40 16.83 2.40
CA THR A 41 4.14 17.31 1.81
C THR A 41 3.60 16.30 0.81
N TYR A 42 4.44 15.73 -0.05
CA TYR A 42 4.02 14.74 -1.03
C TYR A 42 3.45 13.49 -0.35
N VAL A 43 4.16 12.93 0.64
CA VAL A 43 3.70 11.75 1.39
C VAL A 43 2.38 12.02 2.11
N CYS A 44 2.23 13.21 2.73
CA CYS A 44 1.00 13.59 3.40
C CYS A 44 -0.17 13.74 2.43
N VAL A 45 -0.01 14.49 1.34
CA VAL A 45 -1.09 14.77 0.37
C VAL A 45 -1.47 13.50 -0.40
N VAL A 46 -0.49 12.84 -1.02
CA VAL A 46 -0.75 11.65 -1.84
C VAL A 46 -1.20 10.49 -0.96
N GLY A 47 -0.59 10.30 0.21
CA GLY A 47 -1.02 9.28 1.15
C GLY A 47 -2.44 9.49 1.67
N ALA A 48 -2.84 10.73 1.94
CA ALA A 48 -4.20 11.05 2.37
C ALA A 48 -5.24 10.93 1.25
N LEU A 49 -4.88 11.12 -0.02
CA LEU A 49 -5.82 11.01 -1.14
C LEU A 49 -5.92 9.58 -1.69
N MET A 50 -4.80 8.86 -1.76
CA MET A 50 -4.70 7.57 -2.44
C MET A 50 -4.89 6.35 -1.53
N TYR A 51 -4.97 6.54 -0.20
CA TYR A 51 -5.06 5.42 0.75
C TYR A 51 -6.16 4.41 0.38
N TRP A 52 -7.41 4.87 0.22
CA TRP A 52 -8.51 3.97 -0.08
C TRP A 52 -8.42 3.36 -1.49
N PHE A 53 -7.93 4.12 -2.48
CA PHE A 53 -7.74 3.64 -3.84
C PHE A 53 -6.74 2.49 -3.91
N GLU A 54 -5.59 2.66 -3.27
CA GLU A 54 -4.54 1.64 -3.28
C GLU A 54 -4.88 0.45 -2.40
N ARG A 55 -5.58 0.67 -1.28
CA ARG A 55 -6.15 -0.43 -0.47
C ARG A 55 -7.17 -1.25 -1.28
N ALA A 56 -8.04 -0.59 -2.05
CA ALA A 56 -8.97 -1.26 -2.95
C ALA A 56 -8.22 -1.99 -4.07
N GLY A 57 -7.18 -1.37 -4.64
CA GLY A 57 -6.29 -2.00 -5.62
C GLY A 57 -5.69 -3.30 -5.08
N LEU A 58 -5.04 -3.26 -3.92
CA LEU A 58 -4.46 -4.44 -3.28
C LEU A 58 -5.51 -5.52 -2.97
N TRP A 59 -6.73 -5.12 -2.60
CA TRP A 59 -7.84 -6.04 -2.40
C TRP A 59 -8.27 -6.71 -3.71
N ILE A 60 -8.44 -5.96 -4.79
CA ILE A 60 -8.73 -6.49 -6.13
C ILE A 60 -7.62 -7.42 -6.59
N TRP A 61 -6.35 -7.03 -6.44
CA TRP A 61 -5.19 -7.84 -6.82
C TRP A 61 -5.11 -9.19 -6.11
N ARG A 62 -5.72 -9.32 -4.93
CA ARG A 62 -5.82 -10.58 -4.18
C ARG A 62 -6.96 -11.46 -4.62
N ILE A 63 -8.08 -10.86 -4.99
CA ILE A 63 -9.32 -11.59 -5.34
C ILE A 63 -9.36 -11.92 -6.83
N ALA A 64 -8.75 -11.09 -7.67
CA ALA A 64 -8.76 -11.26 -9.11
C ALA A 64 -8.11 -12.60 -9.50
N PRO A 65 -8.79 -13.42 -10.33
CA PRO A 65 -8.23 -14.65 -10.83
C PRO A 65 -7.01 -14.32 -11.69
N ARG A 66 -5.84 -14.84 -11.30
CA ARG A 66 -4.61 -14.64 -12.06
C ARG A 66 -4.52 -15.70 -13.16
N PRO A 67 -4.27 -15.30 -14.43
CA PRO A 67 -4.02 -16.27 -15.47
C PRO A 67 -2.82 -17.13 -15.11
N ALA A 68 -2.89 -18.42 -15.43
CA ALA A 68 -1.76 -19.31 -15.20
C ALA A 68 -0.57 -18.82 -16.02
N TRP A 69 0.58 -18.65 -15.38
CA TRP A 69 1.81 -18.33 -16.09
C TRP A 69 2.13 -19.40 -17.14
N PRO A 70 2.59 -18.99 -18.33
CA PRO A 70 3.15 -19.90 -19.32
C PRO A 70 4.22 -20.81 -18.70
N PRO A 71 4.36 -22.06 -19.17
CA PRO A 71 5.23 -23.06 -18.55
C PRO A 71 6.70 -22.60 -18.49
N GLU A 72 7.17 -21.85 -19.48
CA GLU A 72 8.51 -21.25 -19.52
C GLU A 72 8.77 -20.29 -18.35
N ILE A 73 7.83 -19.39 -18.06
CA ILE A 73 7.96 -18.41 -16.97
C ILE A 73 7.85 -19.10 -15.61
N ARG A 74 7.00 -20.14 -15.52
CA ARG A 74 6.85 -20.93 -14.29
C ARG A 74 8.14 -21.66 -13.92
N ALA A 75 8.81 -22.24 -14.93
CA ALA A 75 10.11 -22.88 -14.74
C ALA A 75 11.12 -21.86 -14.19
N GLU A 76 11.25 -20.69 -14.80
CA GLU A 76 12.18 -19.64 -14.33
C GLU A 76 11.85 -19.09 -12.94
N MET A 77 10.57 -18.89 -12.62
CA MET A 77 10.13 -18.42 -11.29
C MET A 77 10.40 -19.43 -10.17
N SER A 78 10.42 -20.72 -10.50
CA SER A 78 10.68 -21.79 -9.53
C SER A 78 12.17 -22.07 -9.30
N MET A 79 13.06 -21.46 -10.10
CA MET A 79 14.50 -21.63 -9.95
C MET A 79 15.04 -20.93 -8.69
N PRO A 80 15.85 -21.61 -7.88
CA PRO A 80 16.53 -20.99 -6.74
C PRO A 80 17.54 -19.93 -7.24
N ALA A 81 17.57 -18.78 -6.57
CA ALA A 81 18.51 -17.69 -6.84
C ALA A 81 19.93 -18.15 -6.44
N PRO A 82 20.72 -18.65 -7.40
CA PRO A 82 21.34 -17.79 -8.42
C PRO A 82 21.03 -18.15 -9.88
N ALA A 83 20.20 -19.17 -10.14
CA ALA A 83 19.89 -19.63 -11.50
C ALA A 83 18.74 -18.85 -12.16
N SER A 84 18.06 -17.97 -11.43
CA SER A 84 16.99 -17.13 -11.97
C SER A 84 17.56 -15.82 -12.56
N SER A 85 17.01 -15.41 -13.71
CA SER A 85 17.30 -14.13 -14.37
C SER A 85 16.85 -12.92 -13.54
N PHE A 86 15.97 -13.13 -12.57
CA PHE A 86 15.46 -12.10 -11.68
C PHE A 86 16.46 -11.79 -10.56
N ARG A 87 16.96 -10.56 -10.54
CA ARG A 87 17.79 -10.05 -9.44
C ARG A 87 16.98 -10.00 -8.14
N THR A 88 17.16 -11.02 -7.30
CA THR A 88 16.55 -11.09 -5.98
C THR A 88 17.53 -10.51 -4.95
N ARG A 89 17.19 -9.34 -4.39
CA ARG A 89 17.93 -8.79 -3.24
C ARG A 89 17.40 -9.48 -1.96
N PRO A 90 18.26 -9.95 -1.06
CA PRO A 90 17.81 -10.40 0.26
C PRO A 90 17.11 -9.24 0.98
N LEU A 91 15.95 -9.50 1.59
CA LEU A 91 15.24 -8.49 2.37
C LEU A 91 16.06 -8.10 3.59
N THR A 92 16.23 -6.80 3.78
CA THR A 92 16.82 -6.24 5.00
C THR A 92 15.96 -6.60 6.22
N GLU A 93 16.55 -6.55 7.41
CA GLU A 93 15.83 -6.85 8.65
C GLU A 93 14.64 -5.89 8.87
N ALA A 94 14.83 -4.61 8.56
CA ALA A 94 13.76 -3.61 8.63
C ALA A 94 12.61 -3.91 7.65
N GLU A 95 12.92 -4.32 6.41
CA GLU A 95 11.90 -4.77 5.46
C GLU A 95 11.17 -6.02 5.99
N ARG A 96 11.89 -7.00 6.56
CA ARG A 96 11.27 -8.19 7.16
C ARG A 96 10.30 -7.83 8.28
N LEU A 97 10.69 -6.93 9.19
CA LEU A 97 9.82 -6.46 10.27
C LEU A 97 8.62 -5.67 9.74
N ALA A 98 8.82 -4.90 8.67
CA ALA A 98 7.75 -4.17 8.01
C ALA A 98 6.75 -5.11 7.33
N TYR A 99 7.21 -6.13 6.58
CA TYR A 99 6.36 -7.16 5.97
C TYR A 99 5.63 -8.01 7.01
N ALA A 100 6.22 -8.20 8.19
CA ALA A 100 5.57 -8.86 9.33
C ALA A 100 4.51 -7.97 10.02
N GLY A 101 4.37 -6.70 9.62
CA GLY A 101 3.46 -5.73 10.24
C GLY A 101 3.89 -5.27 11.63
N LYS A 102 5.14 -5.54 12.04
CA LYS A 102 5.68 -5.20 13.38
C LYS A 102 6.25 -3.79 13.45
N LEU A 103 6.23 -3.05 12.35
CA LEU A 103 6.81 -1.72 12.26
C LEU A 103 5.81 -0.65 12.71
N GLY A 104 5.81 -0.34 14.01
CA GLY A 104 4.80 0.51 14.65
C GLY A 104 4.67 1.92 14.05
N TYR A 105 5.77 2.56 13.64
CA TYR A 105 5.72 3.89 13.04
C TYR A 105 5.11 3.89 11.63
N LEU A 106 5.36 2.85 10.84
CA LEU A 106 4.78 2.68 9.51
C LEU A 106 3.25 2.51 9.63
N ASN A 107 2.82 1.63 10.53
CA ASN A 107 1.41 1.41 10.80
C ASN A 107 0.73 2.68 11.30
N ARG A 108 1.38 3.43 12.21
CA ARG A 108 0.84 4.70 12.73
C ARG A 108 0.70 5.75 11.63
N ARG A 109 1.70 5.91 10.76
CA ARG A 109 1.64 6.86 9.63
C ARG A 109 0.46 6.54 8.73
N TRP A 110 0.33 5.27 8.32
CA TRP A 110 -0.75 4.84 7.44
C TRP A 110 -2.12 4.89 8.11
N PHE A 111 -2.20 4.66 9.43
CA PHE A 111 -3.45 4.86 10.17
C PHE A 111 -3.91 6.32 10.15
N VAL A 112 -3.00 7.27 10.38
CA VAL A 112 -3.32 8.71 10.33
C VAL A 112 -3.74 9.12 8.91
N LEU A 113 -2.97 8.71 7.90
CA LEU A 113 -3.30 9.02 6.50
C LEU A 113 -4.62 8.40 6.06
N GLY A 114 -4.90 7.16 6.49
CA GLY A 114 -6.17 6.49 6.23
C GLY A 114 -7.36 7.14 6.92
N ALA A 115 -7.18 7.64 8.15
CA ALA A 115 -8.21 8.43 8.84
C ALA A 115 -8.52 9.73 8.08
N ILE A 116 -7.50 10.47 7.66
CA ILE A 116 -7.67 11.69 6.85
C ILE A 116 -8.37 11.36 5.53
N CYS A 117 -7.94 10.30 4.83
CA CYS A 117 -8.56 9.85 3.59
C CYS A 117 -10.04 9.53 3.78
N THR A 118 -10.38 8.85 4.87
CA THR A 118 -11.78 8.53 5.21
C THR A 118 -12.61 9.78 5.41
N VAL A 119 -12.08 10.80 6.10
CA VAL A 119 -12.77 12.09 6.27
C VAL A 119 -12.97 12.78 4.91
N ILE A 120 -11.95 12.82 4.05
CA ILE A 120 -12.03 13.45 2.72
C ILE A 120 -13.09 12.75 1.86
N VAL A 121 -13.03 11.43 1.77
CA VAL A 121 -13.98 10.63 0.99
C VAL A 121 -15.40 10.78 1.55
N PHE A 122 -15.55 10.71 2.87
CA PHE A 122 -16.85 10.90 3.52
C PHE A 122 -17.42 12.30 3.25
N MET A 123 -16.60 13.35 3.36
CA MET A 123 -17.00 14.73 3.04
C MET A 123 -17.43 14.86 1.57
N MET A 124 -16.69 14.24 0.64
CA MET A 124 -17.05 14.23 -0.78
C MET A 124 -18.43 13.62 -1.03
N PHE A 125 -18.86 12.62 -0.25
CA PHE A 125 -20.19 12.01 -0.35
C PHE A 125 -21.26 12.70 0.52
N ALA A 126 -20.88 13.32 1.64
CA ALA A 126 -21.79 14.03 2.54
C ALA A 126 -22.29 15.35 1.93
N VAL A 127 -21.45 16.08 1.20
CA VAL A 127 -21.81 17.36 0.55
C VAL A 127 -22.92 17.21 -0.51
N PRO A 128 -22.88 16.24 -1.44
CA PRO A 128 -24.01 15.99 -2.36
C PRO A 128 -25.15 15.19 -1.72
N GLY A 129 -24.90 14.53 -0.57
CA GLY A 129 -25.87 13.71 0.14
C GLY A 129 -26.86 14.49 1.01
N ILE A 130 -26.74 15.81 1.12
CA ILE A 130 -27.77 16.67 1.72
C ILE A 130 -28.80 16.96 0.63
N PRO A 131 -29.95 16.28 0.62
CA PRO A 131 -30.96 16.54 -0.38
C PRO A 131 -31.51 17.96 -0.17
N PRO A 132 -31.79 18.73 -1.22
CA PRO A 132 -32.23 20.13 -1.10
C PRO A 132 -33.57 20.30 -0.35
N TRP A 133 -34.32 19.23 -0.08
CA TRP A 133 -35.53 19.25 0.74
C TRP A 133 -35.28 19.12 2.26
N PHE A 134 -34.06 18.83 2.71
CA PHE A 134 -33.71 18.89 4.14
C PHE A 134 -33.51 20.32 4.67
N SER A 135 -33.34 21.32 3.79
CA SER A 135 -33.35 22.73 4.20
C SER A 135 -34.74 23.28 4.55
N GLU A 136 -35.82 22.55 4.23
CA GLU A 136 -37.19 22.96 4.56
C GLU A 136 -37.60 22.59 6.01
N LEU A 137 -36.87 21.69 6.66
CA LEU A 137 -37.11 21.28 8.06
C LEU A 137 -36.64 22.30 9.10
N ASN A 138 -35.99 23.38 8.68
CA ASN A 138 -35.45 24.41 9.56
C ASN A 138 -36.13 25.78 9.35
N ARG A 139 -37.34 25.78 8.78
CA ARG A 139 -38.18 26.97 8.56
C ARG A 139 -39.47 26.91 9.36
#